data_AF-A0A922XDA9-F1
#
_entry.id   AF-A0A922XDA9-F1
#
_cell.length_a   1.000
_cell.length_b   1.000
_cell.length_c   1.000
_cell.angle_alpha   90.00
_cell.angle_beta   90.00
_cell.angle_gamma   90.00
#
_symmetry.space_group_name_H-M   'P 1'
#
loop_
_entity.id
_entity.type
_entity.pdbx_description
1 polymer ?
#
loop_
_entity_poly.entity_id
_entity_poly.type
_entity_poly.pdbx_seq_one_letter_code
_entity_poly.pdbx_strand_id
1 'polypeptide(L)'
;MFIQSAKTPYILLHMSKYANYQDVPWLRKSGTNTTFLVLHLLTLGILPFLLITCLVLITGDIYYNKTDSDGTLAVWSKANKVIAFLLLLPPLLLIGVVVATITGF
;
A
#
# COMPACT_ATOMS: atom_id res chain seq x y z
N MET A 1 19.28 -17.79 30.18
CA MET A 1 18.25 -16.84 29.70
C MET A 1 18.85 -16.00 28.58
N PHE A 2 18.88 -16.53 27.36
CA PHE A 2 19.13 -15.83 26.10
C PHE A 2 18.73 -16.83 25.01
N ILE A 3 17.55 -16.68 24.41
CA ILE A 3 17.27 -17.34 23.15
C ILE A 3 17.40 -16.24 22.09
N GLN A 4 18.55 -16.25 21.41
CA GLN A 4 18.72 -15.60 20.12
C GLN A 4 17.69 -16.23 19.16
N SER A 5 16.52 -15.60 19.04
CA SER A 5 15.57 -15.97 17.99
C SER A 5 16.08 -15.40 16.66
N ALA A 6 16.34 -16.33 15.74
CA ALA A 6 17.05 -16.15 14.49
C ALA A 6 16.54 -14.98 13.64
N LYS A 7 17.48 -14.31 12.96
CA LYS A 7 17.22 -13.55 11.73
C LYS A 7 16.71 -14.53 10.67
N THR A 8 15.40 -14.71 10.61
CA THR A 8 14.77 -15.54 9.58
C THR A 8 14.97 -14.86 8.22
N PRO A 9 15.48 -15.56 7.19
CA PRO A 9 15.62 -14.99 5.86
C PRO A 9 14.24 -14.62 5.32
N TYR A 10 14.13 -13.39 4.81
CA TYR A 10 12.97 -12.71 4.23
C TYR A 10 12.25 -13.49 3.10
N ILE A 11 12.80 -14.63 2.69
CA ILE A 11 12.36 -15.45 1.55
C ILE A 11 11.41 -16.58 2.01
N LEU A 12 11.35 -16.94 3.31
CA LEU A 12 10.48 -18.01 3.83
C LEU A 12 9.17 -17.52 4.48
N LEU A 13 8.87 -16.22 4.47
CA LEU A 13 7.63 -15.65 5.05
C LEU A 13 6.43 -15.67 4.09
N HIS A 14 6.47 -16.48 3.04
CA HIS A 14 5.30 -16.73 2.22
C HIS A 14 4.40 -17.76 2.96
N MET A 15 3.72 -17.37 4.05
CA MET A 15 2.37 -17.88 4.42
C MET A 15 1.84 -17.50 5.83
N SER A 16 2.56 -16.83 6.74
CA SER A 16 1.91 -16.47 8.03
C SER A 16 1.20 -15.12 7.92
N LYS A 17 -0.10 -15.13 7.59
CA LYS A 17 -0.96 -13.95 7.73
C LYS A 17 -0.83 -13.40 9.15
N TYR A 18 -0.76 -12.09 9.31
CA TYR A 18 -0.74 -11.47 10.63
C TYR A 18 -2.01 -11.83 11.41
N ALA A 19 -1.84 -12.20 12.67
CA ALA A 19 -2.94 -12.49 13.59
C ALA A 19 -3.52 -11.21 14.19
N ASN A 20 -2.68 -10.24 14.57
CA ASN A 20 -3.11 -8.97 15.15
C ASN A 20 -2.76 -7.79 14.26
N TYR A 21 -3.69 -6.83 14.16
CA TYR A 21 -3.51 -5.63 13.33
C TYR A 21 -2.38 -4.71 13.83
N GLN A 22 -1.99 -4.82 15.10
CA GLN A 22 -0.90 -4.04 15.66
C GLN A 22 0.47 -4.49 15.17
N ASP A 23 0.61 -5.77 14.84
CA ASP A 23 1.85 -6.36 14.33
C ASP A 23 2.07 -6.03 12.84
N VAL A 24 1.01 -5.57 12.15
CA VAL A 24 1.08 -5.17 10.75
C VAL A 24 1.92 -3.89 10.65
N PRO A 25 2.98 -3.86 9.82
CA PRO A 25 3.71 -2.63 9.54
C PRO A 25 2.77 -1.52 9.09
N TRP A 26 2.93 -0.31 9.63
CA TRP A 26 2.04 0.83 9.37
C TRP A 26 1.78 1.07 7.88
N LEU A 27 2.80 0.85 7.03
CA LEU A 27 2.70 1.01 5.59
C LEU A 27 1.76 0.00 4.91
N ARG A 28 1.53 -1.19 5.50
CA ARG A 28 0.62 -2.24 5.00
C ARG A 28 -0.78 -2.16 5.62
N LYS A 29 -1.06 -1.15 6.44
CA LYS A 29 -2.38 -0.93 7.03
C LYS A 29 -3.31 -0.27 6.02
N SER A 30 -4.56 -0.74 5.95
CA SER A 30 -5.55 -0.18 5.01
C SER A 30 -5.81 1.29 5.25
N GLY A 31 -5.88 1.71 6.51
CA GLY A 31 -6.11 3.11 6.88
C GLY A 31 -5.07 4.04 6.27
N THR A 32 -3.79 3.71 6.45
CA THR A 32 -2.67 4.48 5.89
C THR A 32 -2.71 4.54 4.37
N ASN A 33 -2.95 3.42 3.69
CA ASN A 33 -3.03 3.38 2.23
C ASN A 33 -4.21 4.21 1.71
N THR A 34 -5.39 4.13 2.36
CA THR A 34 -6.54 4.97 2.02
C THR A 34 -6.24 6.45 2.25
N THR A 35 -5.58 6.81 3.36
CA THR A 35 -5.16 8.20 3.61
C THR A 35 -4.22 8.71 2.53
N PHE A 36 -3.26 7.91 2.08
CA PHE A 36 -2.38 8.30 0.98
C PHE A 36 -3.13 8.45 -0.34
N LEU A 37 -4.08 7.56 -0.66
CA LEU A 37 -4.93 7.71 -1.84
C LEU A 37 -5.75 9.01 -1.81
N VAL A 38 -6.36 9.33 -0.66
CA VAL A 38 -7.14 10.56 -0.49
C VAL A 38 -6.26 11.80 -0.56
N LEU A 39 -5.12 11.83 0.14
CA LEU A 39 -4.18 12.94 0.08
C LEU A 39 -3.65 13.14 -1.34
N HIS A 40 -3.36 12.05 -2.04
CA HIS A 40 -2.95 12.09 -3.44
C HIS A 40 -4.02 12.74 -4.32
N LEU A 41 -5.28 12.35 -4.17
CA LEU A 41 -6.39 12.94 -4.91
C LEU A 41 -6.57 14.44 -4.59
N LEU A 42 -6.48 14.82 -3.30
CA LEU A 42 -6.62 16.21 -2.86
C LEU A 42 -5.47 17.12 -3.33
N THR A 43 -4.27 16.58 -3.43
CA THR A 43 -3.08 17.33 -3.86
C THR A 43 -2.80 17.21 -5.36
N LEU A 44 -3.71 16.57 -6.10
CA LEU A 44 -3.57 16.29 -7.55
C LEU A 44 -2.20 15.68 -7.90
N GLY A 45 -1.67 14.89 -6.97
CA GLY A 45 -0.40 14.16 -7.10
C GLY A 45 0.89 14.97 -7.09
N ILE A 46 0.88 16.22 -6.60
CA ILE A 46 2.10 17.01 -6.37
C ILE A 46 3.07 16.32 -5.38
N LEU A 47 2.56 15.44 -4.51
CA LEU A 47 3.34 14.75 -3.48
C LEU A 47 3.85 13.38 -3.94
N PRO A 48 5.10 12.99 -3.60
CA PRO A 48 5.71 11.70 -3.97
C PRO A 48 5.10 10.48 -3.25
N PHE A 49 3.98 10.64 -2.55
CA PHE A 49 3.24 9.55 -1.90
C PHE A 49 2.71 8.50 -2.88
N LEU A 50 2.61 8.83 -4.16
CA LEU A 50 2.19 7.92 -5.22
C LEU A 50 3.17 6.75 -5.38
N LEU A 51 4.48 7.00 -5.38
CA LEU A 51 5.49 5.94 -5.53
C LEU A 51 5.43 4.95 -4.37
N ILE A 52 5.29 5.47 -3.14
CA ILE A 52 5.17 4.66 -1.94
C ILE A 52 3.92 3.79 -2.02
N THR A 53 2.77 4.36 -2.37
CA THR A 53 1.50 3.62 -2.45
C THR A 53 1.53 2.56 -3.56
N CYS A 54 2.10 2.88 -4.73
CA CYS A 54 2.29 1.92 -5.82
C CYS A 54 3.18 0.74 -5.40
N LEU A 55 4.31 1.00 -4.75
CA LEU A 55 5.19 -0.06 -4.24
C LEU A 55 4.45 -0.94 -3.24
N VAL A 56 3.66 -0.36 -2.35
CA VAL A 56 2.89 -1.13 -1.35
C VAL A 56 1.82 -2.00 -2.00
N LEU A 57 1.12 -1.48 -3.00
CA LEU A 57 0.10 -2.22 -3.75
C LEU A 57 0.69 -3.43 -4.49
N ILE A 58 1.91 -3.29 -5.01
CA ILE A 58 2.60 -4.34 -5.81
C ILE A 58 3.31 -5.36 -4.90
N THR A 59 3.92 -4.92 -3.80
CA THR A 59 4.82 -5.76 -2.99
C THR A 59 4.13 -6.63 -1.96
N GLY A 60 2.80 -6.58 -1.83
CA GLY A 60 2.07 -7.62 -1.10
C GLY A 60 0.70 -7.17 -0.62
N ASP A 61 0.28 -7.73 0.51
CA ASP A 61 -1.07 -7.53 1.03
C ASP A 61 -1.18 -6.32 1.94
N ILE A 62 -2.36 -5.71 1.86
CA ILE A 62 -2.80 -4.58 2.68
C ILE A 62 -3.88 -5.12 3.61
N TYR A 63 -3.69 -4.94 4.91
CA TYR A 63 -4.55 -5.54 5.93
C TYR A 63 -5.58 -4.53 6.42
N TYR A 64 -6.81 -4.98 6.57
CA TYR A 64 -7.86 -4.23 7.26
C TYR A 64 -7.73 -4.41 8.77
N ASN A 65 -8.23 -3.43 9.52
CA ASN A 65 -8.45 -3.58 10.95
C ASN A 65 -9.73 -4.39 11.24
N LYS A 66 -9.85 -5.57 10.62
CA LYS A 66 -10.93 -6.53 10.84
C LYS A 66 -10.40 -7.94 10.58
N THR A 67 -10.99 -8.91 11.24
CA THR A 67 -10.70 -10.33 11.03
C THR A 67 -11.63 -10.93 9.97
N ASP A 68 -11.15 -11.95 9.30
CA ASP A 68 -11.86 -12.79 8.34
C ASP A 68 -12.57 -13.95 9.07
N SER A 69 -13.39 -14.73 8.34
CA SER A 69 -14.09 -15.90 8.91
C SER A 69 -13.16 -16.93 9.56
N ASP A 70 -11.92 -16.98 9.07
CA ASP A 70 -10.91 -17.96 9.49
C ASP A 70 -10.08 -17.46 10.69
N GLY A 71 -10.45 -16.33 11.30
CA GLY A 71 -9.75 -15.74 12.45
C GLY A 71 -8.45 -15.01 12.11
N THR A 72 -8.07 -14.96 10.82
CA THR A 72 -6.92 -14.17 10.34
C THR A 72 -7.33 -12.73 10.00
N LEU A 73 -6.40 -11.78 9.90
CA LEU A 73 -6.74 -10.44 9.43
C LEU A 73 -7.22 -10.45 7.97
N ALA A 74 -8.31 -9.73 7.71
CA ALA A 74 -8.81 -9.54 6.36
C ALA A 74 -7.84 -8.68 5.54
N VAL A 75 -7.67 -9.04 4.27
CA VAL A 75 -6.79 -8.33 3.33
C VAL A 75 -7.57 -7.65 2.22
N TRP A 76 -6.97 -6.66 1.57
CA TRP A 76 -7.51 -6.07 0.35
C TRP A 76 -7.70 -7.13 -0.72
N SER A 77 -8.90 -7.18 -1.27
CA SER A 77 -9.18 -7.99 -2.46
C SER A 77 -8.36 -7.47 -3.64
N LYS A 78 -8.16 -8.35 -4.64
CA LYS A 78 -7.55 -7.94 -5.92
C LYS A 78 -8.32 -6.79 -6.57
N ALA A 79 -9.65 -6.78 -6.45
CA ALA A 79 -10.48 -5.70 -6.96
C ALA A 79 -10.14 -4.35 -6.32
N ASN A 80 -9.90 -4.30 -5.00
CA ASN A 80 -9.54 -3.05 -4.32
C ASN A 80 -8.16 -2.55 -4.74
N LYS A 81 -7.20 -3.46 -5.01
CA LYS A 81 -5.90 -3.09 -5.56
C LYS A 81 -6.04 -2.48 -6.97
N VAL A 82 -6.91 -3.06 -7.82
CA VAL A 82 -7.20 -2.54 -9.16
C VAL A 82 -7.87 -1.17 -9.10
N ILE A 83 -8.88 -0.99 -8.25
CA ILE A 83 -9.56 0.30 -8.07
C ILE A 83 -8.59 1.37 -7.59
N ALA A 84 -7.74 1.04 -6.61
CA ALA A 84 -6.70 1.96 -6.15
C ALA A 84 -5.75 2.36 -7.27
N PHE A 85 -5.34 1.42 -8.11
CA PHE A 85 -4.51 1.71 -9.29
C PHE A 85 -5.22 2.62 -10.30
N LEU A 86 -6.50 2.37 -10.61
CA LEU A 86 -7.30 3.20 -11.51
C LEU A 86 -7.46 4.63 -10.99
N LEU A 87 -7.62 4.81 -9.68
CA LEU A 87 -7.68 6.13 -9.05
C LEU A 87 -6.37 6.91 -9.12
N LEU A 88 -5.22 6.22 -9.26
CA LEU A 88 -3.91 6.84 -9.38
C LEU A 88 -3.59 7.32 -10.81
N LEU A 89 -4.29 6.82 -11.84
CA LEU A 89 -3.99 7.15 -13.24
C LEU A 89 -4.28 8.61 -13.63
N PRO A 90 -5.46 9.21 -13.32
CA PRO A 90 -5.76 10.57 -13.77
C PRO A 90 -4.79 11.64 -13.25
N PRO A 91 -4.40 11.65 -11.95
CA PRO A 91 -3.43 12.62 -11.46
C PRO A 91 -2.03 12.40 -12.05
N LEU A 92 -1.63 11.14 -12.29
CA LEU A 92 -0.35 10.85 -12.94
C LEU A 92 -0.30 11.41 -14.37
N LEU A 93 -1.38 11.24 -15.14
CA LEU A 93 -1.50 11.81 -16.49
C LEU A 93 -1.48 13.34 -16.45
N LEU A 94 -2.21 13.94 -15.50
CA LEU A 94 -2.25 15.39 -15.31
C LEU A 94 -0.84 15.95 -15.03
N ILE A 95 -0.09 15.34 -14.11
CA ILE A 95 1.29 15.74 -13.81
C ILE A 95 2.17 15.59 -15.06
N GLY A 96 2.05 14.48 -15.79
CA GLY A 96 2.80 14.29 -17.03
C GLY A 96 2.56 15.41 -18.04
N VAL A 97 1.30 15.80 -18.23
CA VAL A 97 0.93 16.93 -19.11
C VAL A 97 1.48 18.25 -18.59
N VAL A 98 1.36 18.55 -17.29
CA VAL A 98 1.87 19.79 -16.69
C VAL A 98 3.40 19.87 -16.81
N VAL A 99 4.11 18.77 -16.57
CA VAL A 99 5.56 18.73 -16.73
C VAL A 99 5.94 18.97 -18.20
N ALA A 100 5.30 18.26 -19.13
CA ALA A 100 5.55 18.43 -20.57
C ALA A 100 5.40 19.90 -21.00
N THR A 101 4.31 20.56 -20.61
CA THR A 101 4.05 21.97 -20.96
C THR A 101 5.06 22.94 -20.34
N ILE A 102 5.49 22.72 -19.09
CA ILE A 102 6.52 23.55 -18.45
C ILE A 102 7.88 23.37 -19.12
N THR A 103 8.23 22.13 -19.46
CA THR A 103 9.52 21.80 -20.07
C THR A 103 9.59 22.09 -21.58
N GLY A 104 8.48 22.46 -22.20
CA GLY A 104 8.43 22.85 -23.61
C GLY A 104 8.54 21.67 -24.59
N PHE A 105 8.12 20.47 -24.18
CA PHE A 105 7.91 19.32 -25.08
C PHE A 105 6.57 19.42 -25.82
#